data_AF-A0A7K7TFB0-F1
#
_entry.id   AF-A0A7K7TFB0-F1
#
_cell.length_a   1.000
_cell.length_b   1.000
_cell.length_c   1.000
_cell.angle_alpha   90.00
_cell.angle_beta   90.00
_cell.angle_gamma   90.00
#
_symmetry.space_group_name_H-M   'P 1'
#
loop_
_entity.id
_entity.type
_entity.pdbx_description
1 polymer ?
#
loop_
_entity_poly.entity_id
_entity_poly.type
_entity_poly.pdbx_seq_one_letter_code
_entity_poly.pdbx_strand_id
1 'polypeptide(L)'
;RETPVLRRPRKRPPPDPSPDGVVALCAGCQSLFPGVSLPTQRRCRWLCPDCRAQRRDFNREQRFYKRVGCGSCQACRIPEDCGICSACARSTPRGPPGLARTHKCLLRR
;
A
#
# COMPACT_ATOMS: atom_id res chain seq x y z
N ARG A 1 8.62 72.04 8.33
CA ARG A 1 8.84 70.86 9.20
C ARG A 1 8.69 69.63 8.30
N GLU A 2 9.76 69.25 7.61
CA GLU A 2 9.73 68.24 6.54
C GLU A 2 10.34 66.93 7.06
N THR A 3 9.59 65.84 6.94
CA THR A 3 9.99 64.49 7.36
C THR A 3 10.76 63.80 6.23
N PRO A 4 11.94 63.20 6.49
CA PRO A 4 12.65 62.45 5.46
C PRO A 4 12.00 61.08 5.24
N VAL A 5 11.67 60.77 3.98
CA VAL A 5 11.15 59.47 3.56
C VAL A 5 12.30 58.45 3.57
N LEU A 6 12.34 57.56 4.57
CA LEU A 6 13.26 56.43 4.57
C LEU A 6 12.93 55.47 3.42
N ARG A 7 13.87 55.33 2.47
CA ARG A 7 13.82 54.31 1.41
C ARG A 7 14.05 52.92 2.00
N ARG A 8 13.08 52.01 1.84
CA ARG A 8 13.22 50.59 2.18
C ARG A 8 14.31 49.93 1.32
N PRO A 9 15.19 49.08 1.88
CA PRO A 9 16.14 48.33 1.08
C PRO A 9 15.39 47.31 0.20
N ARG A 10 15.79 47.21 -1.07
CA ARG A 10 15.29 46.19 -2.00
C ARG A 10 15.57 44.81 -1.40
N LYS A 11 14.52 44.01 -1.20
CA LYS A 11 14.65 42.61 -0.78
C LYS A 11 15.53 41.89 -1.80
N ARG A 12 16.58 41.21 -1.32
CA ARG A 12 17.42 40.30 -2.11
C ARG A 12 16.51 39.32 -2.88
N PRO A 13 16.68 39.13 -4.20
CA PRO A 13 15.97 38.09 -4.92
C PRO A 13 16.21 36.74 -4.23
N PRO A 14 15.21 35.85 -4.17
CA PRO A 14 15.43 34.50 -3.65
C PRO A 14 16.57 33.85 -4.45
N PRO A 15 17.50 33.13 -3.78
CA PRO A 15 18.55 32.43 -4.49
C PRO A 15 17.94 31.44 -5.49
N ASP A 16 18.55 31.37 -6.68
CA ASP A 16 18.25 30.39 -7.72
C ASP A 16 18.08 28.99 -7.09
N PRO A 17 17.03 28.22 -7.46
CA PRO A 17 16.92 26.85 -6.98
C PRO A 17 18.13 26.08 -7.51
N SER A 18 19.05 25.74 -6.60
CA SER A 18 20.16 24.84 -6.87
C SER A 18 19.63 23.62 -7.64
N PRO A 19 20.35 23.10 -8.66
CA PRO A 19 19.98 21.88 -9.40
C PRO A 19 19.94 20.61 -8.52
N ASP A 20 20.14 20.74 -7.21
CA ASP A 20 19.87 19.71 -6.20
C ASP A 20 18.36 19.50 -6.03
N GLY A 21 17.73 19.01 -7.11
CA GLY A 21 16.34 18.58 -7.11
C GLY A 21 16.10 17.56 -5.99
N VAL A 22 14.90 17.59 -5.42
CA VAL A 22 14.49 16.68 -4.33
C VAL A 22 14.92 15.25 -4.65
N VAL A 23 15.77 14.69 -3.78
CA VAL A 23 16.22 13.29 -3.84
C VAL A 23 15.33 12.43 -2.95
N ALA A 24 14.90 11.26 -3.44
CA ALA A 24 14.25 10.25 -2.60
C ALA A 24 15.14 9.02 -2.46
N LEU A 25 15.08 8.42 -1.28
CA LEU A 25 15.61 7.08 -1.02
C LEU A 25 14.48 6.07 -1.23
N CYS A 26 14.71 5.08 -2.09
CA CYS A 26 13.76 3.97 -2.24
C CYS A 26 13.76 3.12 -0.97
N ALA A 27 12.60 2.92 -0.38
CA ALA A 27 12.46 2.07 0.79
C ALA A 27 12.61 0.56 0.54
N GLY A 28 12.58 0.12 -0.72
CA GLY A 28 12.80 -1.27 -1.10
C GLY A 28 14.29 -1.55 -1.28
N CYS A 29 14.88 -0.93 -2.29
CA CYS A 29 16.27 -1.17 -2.70
C CYS A 29 17.30 -0.20 -2.10
N GLN A 30 16.87 0.82 -1.35
CA GLN A 30 17.75 1.83 -0.74
C GLN A 30 18.56 2.67 -1.72
N SER A 31 18.23 2.64 -3.02
CA SER A 31 18.89 3.49 -4.01
C SER A 31 18.35 4.94 -3.95
N LEU A 32 19.21 5.90 -4.28
CA LEU A 32 18.89 7.33 -4.37
C LEU A 32 18.36 7.68 -5.76
N PHE A 33 17.29 8.46 -5.80
CA PHE A 33 16.64 8.90 -7.04
C PHE A 33 16.47 10.42 -7.02
N PRO A 34 17.17 11.16 -7.90
CA PRO A 34 17.01 12.61 -8.03
C PRO A 34 15.76 12.99 -8.83
N GLY A 35 15.29 14.22 -8.67
CA GLY A 35 14.20 14.78 -9.48
C GLY A 35 12.82 14.18 -9.21
N VAL A 36 12.63 13.60 -8.03
CA VAL A 36 11.38 12.91 -7.65
C VAL A 36 10.44 13.85 -6.90
N SER A 37 9.19 13.89 -7.35
CA SER A 37 8.13 14.61 -6.67
C SER A 37 7.59 13.79 -5.49
N LEU A 38 8.10 14.07 -4.29
CA LEU A 38 7.56 13.50 -3.05
C LEU A 38 6.33 14.31 -2.60
N PRO A 39 5.21 13.67 -2.24
CA PRO A 39 4.12 14.37 -1.57
C PRO A 39 4.64 15.02 -0.29
N THR A 40 4.19 16.24 0.03
CA THR A 40 4.56 17.00 1.23
C THR A 40 4.26 16.23 2.53
N GLN A 41 3.39 15.22 2.46
CA GLN A 41 2.99 14.40 3.58
C GLN A 41 4.06 13.32 3.90
N ARG A 42 4.75 13.51 5.03
CA ARG A 42 5.85 12.66 5.56
C ARG A 42 5.49 11.19 5.89
N ARG A 43 4.30 10.70 5.52
CA ARG A 43 3.86 9.32 5.83
C ARG A 43 4.09 8.33 4.69
N CYS A 44 4.44 8.79 3.49
CA CYS A 44 4.64 7.90 2.36
C CYS A 44 6.09 7.40 2.31
N ARG A 45 6.27 6.12 2.65
CA ARG A 45 7.49 5.36 2.37
C ARG A 45 7.61 5.19 0.84
N TRP A 46 8.44 6.03 0.20
CA TRP A 46 8.57 6.08 -1.26
C TRP A 46 9.28 4.83 -1.81
N LEU A 47 8.82 4.34 -2.96
CA LEU A 47 9.43 3.23 -3.69
C LEU A 47 9.71 3.68 -5.13
N CYS A 48 10.86 3.27 -5.66
CA CYS A 48 11.16 3.44 -7.08
C CYS A 48 10.17 2.66 -7.96
N PRO A 49 10.10 2.95 -9.27
CA PRO A 49 9.21 2.27 -10.20
C PRO A 49 9.30 0.74 -10.12
N ASP A 50 10.51 0.18 -10.02
CA ASP A 50 10.74 -1.26 -9.99
C ASP A 50 10.28 -1.90 -8.69
N CYS A 51 10.70 -1.36 -7.53
CA CYS A 51 10.23 -1.87 -6.23
C CYS A 51 8.70 -1.71 -6.10
N ARG A 52 8.12 -0.67 -6.71
CA ARG A 52 6.67 -0.48 -6.74
C ARG A 52 5.98 -1.52 -7.62
N ALA A 53 6.56 -1.87 -8.78
CA ALA A 53 6.06 -2.92 -9.66
C ALA A 53 6.13 -4.29 -8.97
N GLN A 54 7.29 -4.67 -8.43
CA GLN A 54 7.46 -5.91 -7.66
C GLN A 54 6.47 -6.03 -6.50
N ARG A 55 6.26 -4.94 -5.74
CA ARG A 55 5.27 -4.90 -4.65
C ARG A 55 3.85 -5.13 -5.16
N ARG A 56 3.51 -4.60 -6.34
CA ARG A 56 2.19 -4.80 -6.98
C ARG A 56 2.03 -6.24 -7.45
N ASP A 57 3.04 -6.83 -8.08
CA ASP A 57 3.01 -8.22 -8.57
C ASP A 57 2.90 -9.21 -7.42
N PHE A 58 3.72 -9.05 -6.38
CA PHE A 58 3.60 -9.82 -5.15
C PHE A 58 2.19 -9.70 -4.55
N ASN A 59 1.66 -8.48 -4.42
CA ASN A 59 0.30 -8.27 -3.89
C ASN A 59 -0.78 -8.92 -4.78
N ARG A 60 -0.60 -8.93 -6.11
CA ARG A 60 -1.51 -9.59 -7.05
C ARG A 60 -1.51 -11.09 -6.81
N GLU A 61 -0.33 -11.70 -6.69
CA GLU A 61 -0.18 -13.12 -6.40
C GLU A 61 -0.75 -13.49 -5.03
N GLN A 62 -0.43 -12.72 -3.99
CA GLN A 62 -0.99 -12.96 -2.65
C GLN A 62 -2.52 -12.84 -2.62
N ARG A 63 -3.13 -11.96 -3.42
CA ARG A 63 -4.60 -11.88 -3.58
C ARG A 63 -5.17 -13.10 -4.31
N PHE A 64 -4.43 -13.68 -5.25
CA PHE A 64 -4.81 -14.92 -5.90
C PHE A 64 -4.82 -16.07 -4.90
N TYR A 65 -3.73 -16.30 -4.18
CA TYR A 65 -3.64 -17.38 -3.20
C TYR A 65 -4.59 -17.20 -2.00
N LYS A 66 -4.91 -15.97 -1.57
CA LYS A 66 -5.96 -15.75 -0.55
C LYS A 66 -7.34 -16.21 -1.00
N ARG A 67 -7.65 -16.15 -2.30
CA ARG A 67 -8.93 -16.62 -2.84
C ARG A 67 -8.92 -18.12 -3.06
N VAL A 68 -7.91 -18.62 -3.79
CA VAL A 68 -7.84 -20.01 -4.28
C VAL A 68 -7.25 -20.97 -3.24
N GLY A 69 -6.39 -20.51 -2.34
CA GLY A 69 -5.53 -21.35 -1.51
C GLY A 69 -4.23 -21.71 -2.22
N CYS A 70 -3.27 -22.30 -1.49
CA CYS A 70 -2.00 -22.77 -2.07
C CYS A 70 -2.11 -24.14 -2.76
N GLY A 71 -3.23 -24.86 -2.59
CA GLY A 71 -3.50 -26.16 -3.21
C GLY A 71 -2.76 -27.36 -2.59
N SER A 72 -1.67 -27.13 -1.85
CA SER A 72 -0.80 -28.21 -1.35
C SER A 72 -0.94 -28.50 0.14
N CYS A 73 -1.39 -27.53 0.95
CA CYS A 73 -1.52 -27.69 2.40
C CYS A 73 -2.72 -28.58 2.78
N GLN A 74 -2.70 -29.10 4.01
CA GLN A 74 -3.77 -29.98 4.53
C GLN A 74 -5.16 -29.33 4.41
N ALA A 75 -5.27 -28.03 4.70
CA ALA A 75 -6.52 -27.29 4.59
C ALA A 75 -7.07 -27.23 3.16
N CYS A 76 -6.20 -27.14 2.15
CA CYS A 76 -6.60 -27.16 0.73
C CYS A 76 -7.05 -28.55 0.25
N ARG A 77 -6.61 -29.62 0.93
CA ARG A 77 -6.97 -31.01 0.58
C ARG A 77 -8.33 -31.44 1.14
N ILE A 78 -8.92 -30.66 2.05
CA ILE A 78 -10.23 -30.97 2.63
C ILE A 78 -11.32 -30.49 1.66
N PRO A 79 -12.11 -31.41 1.07
CA PRO A 79 -13.11 -31.05 0.05
C PRO A 79 -14.35 -30.36 0.64
N GLU A 80 -14.72 -30.72 1.87
CA GLU A 80 -15.99 -30.33 2.50
C GLU A 80 -15.80 -29.61 3.84
N ASP A 81 -16.75 -28.75 4.19
CA ASP A 81 -16.70 -28.03 5.46
C ASP A 81 -17.13 -28.95 6.61
N CYS A 82 -16.38 -28.97 7.72
CA CYS A 82 -16.60 -29.94 8.81
C CYS A 82 -17.94 -29.87 9.55
N GLY A 83 -18.81 -28.90 9.26
CA GLY A 83 -20.11 -28.71 9.91
C GLY A 83 -20.08 -28.22 11.37
N ILE A 84 -19.05 -28.58 12.15
CA ILE A 84 -19.06 -28.43 13.61
C ILE A 84 -18.24 -27.26 14.16
N CYS A 85 -17.33 -26.66 13.38
CA CYS A 85 -16.49 -25.56 13.89
C CYS A 85 -17.28 -24.24 14.00
N SER A 86 -16.77 -23.28 14.79
CA SER A 86 -17.45 -21.99 15.03
C SER A 86 -17.70 -21.18 13.75
N ALA A 87 -16.89 -21.34 12.71
CA ALA A 87 -17.15 -20.72 11.40
C ALA A 87 -18.31 -21.43 10.65
N CYS A 88 -18.38 -22.75 10.74
CA CYS A 88 -19.48 -23.55 10.18
C CYS A 88 -20.80 -23.29 10.90
N ALA A 89 -20.79 -23.25 12.23
CA ALA A 89 -21.99 -22.96 13.02
C ALA A 89 -22.62 -21.59 12.72
N ARG A 90 -21.79 -20.60 12.36
CA ARG A 90 -22.24 -19.25 11.95
C ARG A 90 -22.71 -19.18 10.50
N SER A 91 -22.37 -20.18 9.68
CA SER A 91 -22.81 -20.26 8.29
C SER A 91 -24.17 -20.97 8.27
N THR A 92 -25.27 -20.24 8.43
CA THR A 92 -26.60 -20.86 8.41
C THR A 92 -26.93 -21.38 6.99
N PRO A 93 -27.62 -22.53 6.84
CA PRO A 93 -27.94 -23.12 5.54
C PRO A 93 -28.94 -22.31 4.70
N ARG A 94 -29.45 -21.19 5.23
CA ARG A 94 -30.64 -20.49 4.73
C ARG A 94 -30.33 -19.22 3.93
N GLY A 95 -29.10 -19.13 3.41
CA GLY A 95 -28.75 -18.13 2.41
C GLY A 95 -29.19 -18.61 1.02
N PRO A 96 -29.66 -17.72 0.13
CA PRO A 96 -29.95 -18.07 -1.26
C PRO A 96 -28.78 -18.84 -1.89
N PRO A 97 -29.05 -19.90 -2.68
CA PRO A 97 -28.01 -20.59 -3.43
C PRO A 97 -27.33 -19.57 -4.35
N GLY A 98 -26.07 -19.25 -4.04
CA GLY A 98 -25.30 -18.22 -4.77
C GLY A 98 -24.63 -17.17 -3.89
N LEU A 99 -25.02 -16.99 -2.61
CA LEU A 99 -24.23 -16.16 -1.70
C LEU A 99 -23.04 -16.94 -1.15
N ALA A 100 -21.83 -16.54 -1.54
CA ALA A 100 -20.60 -17.07 -0.99
C ALA A 100 -20.62 -16.99 0.54
N ARG A 101 -20.42 -18.13 1.21
CA ARG A 101 -20.29 -18.19 2.68
C ARG A 101 -19.29 -17.13 3.15
N THR A 102 -19.71 -16.27 4.06
CA THR A 102 -18.89 -15.16 4.56
C THR A 102 -17.66 -15.62 5.32
N HIS A 103 -17.66 -16.86 5.84
CA HIS A 103 -16.55 -17.44 6.57
C HIS A 103 -16.22 -18.86 6.10
N LYS A 104 -14.96 -19.08 5.68
CA LYS A 104 -14.42 -20.43 5.41
C LYS A 104 -14.31 -21.24 6.71
N CYS A 105 -14.61 -22.54 6.61
CA CYS A 105 -14.40 -23.53 7.68
C CYS A 105 -12.99 -23.40 8.26
N LEU A 106 -12.84 -23.50 9.57
CA LEU A 106 -11.53 -23.35 10.23
C LEU A 106 -10.52 -24.41 9.79
N LEU A 107 -10.98 -25.60 9.41
CA LEU A 107 -10.11 -26.65 8.88
C LEU A 107 -9.63 -26.36 7.44
N ARG A 108 -10.26 -25.40 6.75
CA ARG A 108 -10.03 -25.07 5.33
C ARG A 108 -9.45 -23.66 5.13
N ARG A 109 -8.69 -23.16 6.11
CA ARG A 109 -8.05 -21.83 6.07
C ARG A 109 -6.57 -21.91 5.74
#